data_AF-A0A1A2EML3-F1
#
_entry.id   AF-A0A1A2EML3-F1
#
_cell.length_a   1.000
_cell.length_b   1.000
_cell.length_c   1.000
_cell.angle_alpha   90.00
_cell.angle_beta   90.00
_cell.angle_gamma   90.00
#
_symmetry.space_group_name_H-M   'P 1'
#
loop_
_entity.id
_entity.type
_entity.pdbx_description
1 polymer ?
#
loop_
_entity_poly.entity_id
_entity_poly.type
_entity_poly.pdbx_seq_one_letter_code
_entity_poly.pdbx_strand_id
1 'polypeptide(L)'
;MAILNGAGACALAISFVVLGQPPAAYAVPGPAPGPSPVQAQADVLPPKMTEALDVYRRDAADAALGNPVMYGDGQCYPLIQHYIEALGFPWRNTDPSGNAFDLYEHFPTNGLGHYFDQIPFDGGVNQPQVGDIVVYGPGGFVSEHGHAAVVTAVDRTGFPFRYETADQNSGGRLFVTLNWRDFNPAYNTLGYLRPKL
;
A
#
# COMPACT_ATOMS: atom_id res chain seq x y z
N MET A 1 44.92 8.04 51.28
CA MET A 1 45.98 8.75 52.04
C MET A 1 46.94 9.34 51.03
N ALA A 2 47.23 10.66 51.11
CA ALA A 2 48.14 11.52 50.30
C ALA A 2 47.80 11.64 48.79
N ILE A 3 47.55 12.79 48.11
CA ILE A 3 47.82 14.26 48.14
C ILE A 3 48.67 14.68 46.92
N LEU A 4 48.03 15.50 46.06
CA LEU A 4 48.47 16.59 45.17
C LEU A 4 49.80 16.54 44.39
N ASN A 5 49.77 16.99 43.12
CA ASN A 5 50.17 18.35 42.73
C ASN A 5 50.10 18.58 41.20
N GLY A 6 49.71 19.79 40.79
CA GLY A 6 49.76 20.24 39.40
C GLY A 6 49.08 21.59 39.18
N ALA A 7 49.52 22.61 39.91
CA ALA A 7 49.06 23.99 39.79
C ALA A 7 49.54 24.66 38.50
N GLY A 8 48.66 25.45 37.89
CA GLY A 8 48.99 26.42 36.85
C GLY A 8 48.01 27.60 36.95
N ALA A 9 48.38 28.60 37.74
CA ALA A 9 47.65 29.84 37.93
C ALA A 9 48.00 30.85 36.83
N CYS A 10 47.04 31.68 36.42
CA CYS A 10 47.23 33.13 36.31
C CYS A 10 45.88 33.82 36.08
N ALA A 11 45.61 34.79 36.95
CA ALA A 11 44.40 35.60 37.01
C ALA A 11 44.37 36.70 35.95
N LEU A 12 43.18 37.20 35.63
CA LEU A 12 42.88 38.63 35.62
C LEU A 12 41.37 38.86 35.55
N ALA A 13 40.86 39.53 36.58
CA ALA A 13 39.51 40.04 36.66
C ALA A 13 39.37 41.32 35.83
N ILE A 14 38.29 41.43 35.07
CA ILE A 14 37.74 42.71 34.64
C ILE A 14 36.22 42.64 34.86
N SER A 15 35.79 43.30 35.93
CA SER A 15 34.37 43.57 36.18
C SER A 15 33.95 44.79 35.38
N PHE A 16 33.08 44.60 34.39
CA PHE A 16 32.24 45.66 33.87
C PHE A 16 30.78 45.34 34.20
N VAL A 17 30.23 46.10 35.15
CA VAL A 17 28.81 46.21 35.39
C VAL A 17 28.23 47.00 34.22
N VAL A 18 27.52 46.32 33.33
CA VAL A 18 26.62 46.95 32.36
C VAL A 18 25.22 46.43 32.66
N LEU A 19 24.35 47.36 33.06
CA LEU A 19 22.91 47.16 33.23
C LEU A 19 22.29 46.85 31.87
N GLY A 20 22.22 45.57 31.52
CA GLY A 20 21.51 45.05 30.35
C GLY A 20 20.09 44.63 30.71
N GLN A 21 19.12 45.04 29.89
CA GLN A 21 17.69 44.76 30.02
C GLN A 21 17.39 43.24 30.16
N PRO A 22 16.31 42.83 30.85
CA PRO A 22 15.95 41.41 30.93
C PRO A 22 15.70 40.85 29.53
N PRO A 23 16.16 39.62 29.22
CA PRO A 23 15.88 39.02 27.93
C PRO A 23 14.37 38.83 27.77
N ALA A 24 13.86 39.28 26.61
CA ALA A 24 12.53 38.96 26.16
C ALA A 24 12.34 37.45 26.25
N ALA A 25 11.26 37.03 26.93
CA ALA A 25 10.88 35.63 26.99
C ALA A 25 10.78 35.08 25.57
N TYR A 26 11.68 34.16 25.22
CA TYR A 26 11.57 33.41 23.98
C TYR A 26 10.29 32.58 24.06
N ALA A 27 9.27 32.99 23.30
CA ALA A 27 8.12 32.15 23.04
C ALA A 27 8.63 30.89 22.32
N VAL A 28 8.54 29.76 23.01
CA VAL A 28 8.79 28.44 22.42
C VAL A 28 7.81 28.28 21.25
N PRO A 29 8.27 28.05 20.00
CA PRO A 29 7.36 27.70 18.92
C PRO A 29 6.62 26.43 19.34
N GLY A 30 5.29 26.48 19.35
CA GLY A 30 4.47 25.30 19.63
C GLY A 30 4.83 24.14 18.68
N PRO A 31 4.63 22.89 19.10
CA PRO A 31 4.88 21.74 18.23
C PRO A 31 4.12 21.93 16.91
N ALA A 32 4.79 21.65 15.80
CA ALA A 32 4.16 21.67 14.49
C ALA A 32 2.87 20.82 14.53
N PRO A 33 1.79 21.23 13.82
CA PRO A 33 0.62 20.38 13.72
C PRO A 33 1.08 19.01 13.21
N GLY A 34 0.90 17.98 14.03
CA GLY A 34 1.16 16.60 13.59
C GLY A 34 0.28 16.30 12.37
N PRO A 35 0.68 15.35 11.50
CA PRO A 35 -0.20 14.91 10.44
C PRO A 35 -1.53 14.49 11.07
N SER A 36 -2.63 15.13 10.66
CA SER A 36 -3.96 14.67 11.05
C SER A 36 -4.06 13.20 10.68
N PRO A 37 -4.41 12.30 11.63
CA PRO A 37 -4.74 10.95 11.25
C PRO A 37 -5.93 11.08 10.29
N VAL A 38 -5.71 10.71 9.03
CA VAL A 38 -6.81 10.47 8.09
C VAL A 38 -7.58 9.31 8.70
N GLN A 39 -8.58 9.64 9.53
CA GLN A 39 -9.53 8.67 10.04
C GLN A 39 -10.15 8.04 8.81
N ALA A 40 -9.93 6.74 8.63
CA ALA A 40 -10.64 5.96 7.64
C ALA A 40 -12.14 6.11 7.92
N GLN A 41 -12.79 7.03 7.21
CA GLN A 41 -14.21 6.89 6.97
C GLN A 41 -14.39 5.50 6.38
N ALA A 42 -15.37 4.77 6.89
CA ALA A 42 -15.87 3.61 6.18
C ALA A 42 -16.49 4.15 4.89
N ASP A 43 -15.65 4.40 3.90
CA ASP A 43 -16.06 4.89 2.60
C ASP A 43 -17.00 3.84 2.05
N VAL A 44 -18.27 4.23 1.91
CA VAL A 44 -19.27 3.40 1.28
C VAL A 44 -18.76 3.16 -0.13
N LEU A 45 -18.41 1.91 -0.43
CA LEU A 45 -17.85 1.56 -1.72
C LEU A 45 -18.86 1.91 -2.82
N PRO A 46 -18.40 2.44 -3.97
CA PRO A 46 -19.25 2.64 -5.12
C PRO A 46 -20.04 1.36 -5.45
N PRO A 47 -21.34 1.44 -5.84
CA PRO A 47 -22.17 0.27 -6.06
C PRO A 47 -21.55 -0.76 -7.02
N LYS A 48 -20.98 -0.31 -8.14
CA LYS A 48 -20.30 -1.17 -9.12
C LYS A 48 -19.14 -1.95 -8.51
N MET A 49 -18.40 -1.32 -7.61
CA MET A 49 -17.28 -1.96 -6.91
C MET A 49 -17.80 -3.03 -5.95
N THR A 50 -18.84 -2.70 -5.18
CA THR A 50 -19.49 -3.66 -4.27
C THR A 50 -20.00 -4.88 -5.04
N GLU A 51 -20.71 -4.65 -6.15
CA GLU A 51 -21.24 -5.71 -7.02
C GLU A 51 -20.13 -6.61 -7.58
N ALA A 52 -19.04 -6.02 -8.09
CA ALA A 52 -17.90 -6.78 -8.61
C ALA A 52 -17.22 -7.64 -7.53
N LEU A 53 -17.03 -7.09 -6.32
CA LEU A 53 -16.44 -7.84 -5.21
C LEU A 53 -17.36 -8.97 -4.72
N ASP A 54 -18.68 -8.77 -4.72
CA ASP A 54 -19.64 -9.81 -4.37
C ASP A 54 -19.67 -10.97 -5.37
N VAL A 55 -19.45 -10.69 -6.66
CA VAL A 55 -19.25 -11.73 -7.68
C VAL A 55 -18.04 -12.59 -7.32
N TYR A 56 -16.88 -11.99 -7.03
CA TYR A 56 -15.69 -12.78 -6.67
C TYR A 56 -15.83 -13.57 -5.38
N ARG A 57 -16.54 -13.04 -4.37
CA ARG A 57 -16.87 -13.79 -3.15
C ARG A 57 -17.73 -15.01 -3.46
N ARG A 58 -18.70 -14.87 -4.36
CA ARG A 58 -19.55 -15.98 -4.82
C ARG A 58 -18.74 -17.02 -5.59
N ASP A 59 -17.92 -16.58 -6.55
CA ASP A 59 -17.07 -17.46 -7.36
C ASP A 59 -16.11 -18.29 -6.50
N ALA A 60 -15.52 -17.68 -5.48
CA ALA A 60 -14.66 -18.37 -4.52
C ALA A 60 -15.45 -19.37 -3.63
N ALA A 61 -16.67 -19.03 -3.23
CA ALA A 61 -17.54 -19.94 -2.50
C ALA A 61 -17.96 -21.15 -3.36
N ASP A 62 -18.27 -20.91 -4.63
CA ASP A 62 -18.60 -21.96 -5.60
C ASP A 62 -17.41 -22.90 -5.83
N ALA A 63 -16.19 -22.36 -5.91
CA ALA A 63 -14.97 -23.17 -5.98
C ALA A 63 -14.79 -24.06 -4.74
N ALA A 64 -15.10 -23.56 -3.54
CA ALA A 64 -15.06 -24.36 -2.30
C ALA A 64 -16.10 -25.50 -2.29
N LEU A 65 -17.18 -25.37 -3.07
CA LEU A 65 -18.21 -26.40 -3.29
C LEU A 65 -17.88 -27.34 -4.47
N GLY A 66 -16.72 -27.20 -5.10
CA GLY A 66 -16.29 -28.02 -6.24
C GLY A 66 -16.74 -27.51 -7.61
N ASN A 67 -17.22 -26.26 -7.70
CA ASN A 67 -17.62 -25.59 -8.94
C ASN A 67 -16.68 -24.40 -9.24
N PRO A 68 -15.42 -24.65 -9.64
CA PRO A 68 -14.44 -23.58 -9.81
C PRO A 68 -14.79 -22.67 -10.99
N VAL A 69 -14.69 -21.35 -10.75
CA VAL A 69 -14.83 -20.32 -11.78
C VAL A 69 -13.46 -19.81 -12.20
N MET A 70 -13.23 -19.71 -13.51
CA MET A 70 -12.00 -19.18 -14.10
C MET A 70 -12.34 -18.04 -15.05
N TYR A 71 -11.71 -16.89 -14.86
CA TYR A 71 -11.66 -15.82 -15.86
C TYR A 71 -10.50 -16.08 -16.84
N GLY A 72 -10.78 -15.93 -18.13
CA GLY A 72 -9.80 -16.13 -19.20
C GLY A 72 -9.18 -17.54 -19.19
N ASP A 73 -7.86 -17.59 -19.15
CA ASP A 73 -7.05 -18.81 -19.16
C ASP A 73 -6.67 -19.31 -17.75
N GLY A 74 -7.28 -18.74 -16.71
CA GLY A 74 -6.98 -19.12 -15.33
C GLY A 74 -5.91 -18.25 -14.66
N GLN A 75 -5.26 -17.33 -15.38
CA GLN A 75 -4.22 -16.46 -14.83
C GLN A 75 -4.78 -15.29 -14.01
N CYS A 76 -3.90 -14.61 -13.26
CA CYS A 76 -4.30 -13.44 -12.49
C CYS A 76 -4.73 -12.26 -13.39
N TYR A 77 -4.10 -12.08 -14.53
CA TYR A 77 -4.32 -10.92 -15.40
C TYR A 77 -5.75 -10.82 -15.96
N PRO A 78 -6.34 -11.90 -16.53
CA PRO A 78 -7.73 -11.84 -17.01
C PRO A 78 -8.76 -11.53 -15.91
N LEU A 79 -8.53 -11.97 -14.68
CA LEU A 79 -9.38 -11.59 -13.54
C LEU A 79 -9.33 -10.07 -13.32
N ILE A 80 -8.14 -9.47 -13.37
CA ILE A 80 -7.98 -8.01 -13.24
C ILE A 80 -8.64 -7.26 -14.40
N GLN A 81 -8.49 -7.76 -15.63
CA GLN A 81 -9.19 -7.18 -16.78
C GLN A 81 -10.71 -7.18 -16.58
N HIS A 82 -11.26 -8.33 -16.15
CA HIS A 82 -12.68 -8.44 -15.83
C HIS A 82 -13.12 -7.45 -14.75
N TYR A 83 -12.30 -7.25 -13.70
CA TYR A 83 -12.60 -6.28 -12.66
C TYR A 83 -12.66 -4.84 -13.22
N ILE A 84 -11.67 -4.44 -14.02
CA ILE A 84 -11.61 -3.11 -14.64
C ILE A 84 -12.83 -2.88 -15.55
N GLU A 85 -13.21 -3.89 -16.34
CA GLU A 85 -14.41 -3.86 -17.17
C GLU A 85 -15.70 -3.74 -16.34
N ALA A 86 -15.81 -4.47 -15.22
CA ALA A 86 -16.95 -4.42 -14.31
C ALA A 86 -17.13 -3.04 -13.66
N LEU A 87 -16.03 -2.32 -13.40
CA LEU A 87 -16.09 -0.92 -12.96
C LEU A 87 -16.61 0.04 -14.06
N GLY A 88 -16.66 -0.44 -15.32
CA GLY A 88 -17.08 0.32 -16.48
C GLY A 88 -15.96 1.15 -17.10
N PHE A 89 -14.71 0.81 -16.84
CA PHE A 89 -13.56 1.47 -17.45
C PHE A 89 -13.25 0.81 -18.80
N PRO A 90 -13.33 1.54 -19.92
CA PRO A 90 -13.05 1.00 -21.26
C PRO A 90 -11.54 0.90 -21.52
N TRP A 91 -10.79 0.46 -20.52
CA TRP A 91 -9.36 0.26 -20.63
C TRP A 91 -9.06 -0.99 -21.48
N ARG A 92 -8.01 -0.91 -22.28
CA ARG A 92 -7.46 -2.05 -23.01
C ARG A 92 -5.98 -2.07 -22.76
N ASN A 93 -5.45 -3.25 -22.46
CA ASN A 93 -4.02 -3.40 -22.32
C ASN A 93 -3.31 -3.04 -23.64
N THR A 94 -2.45 -2.04 -23.60
CA THR A 94 -1.57 -1.66 -24.72
C THR A 94 -0.16 -2.24 -24.56
N ASP A 95 0.10 -2.95 -23.45
CA ASP A 95 1.37 -3.58 -23.17
C ASP A 95 1.54 -4.90 -23.94
N PRO A 96 2.63 -5.09 -24.69
CA PRO A 96 2.89 -6.33 -25.41
C PRO A 96 3.24 -7.54 -24.53
N SER A 97 3.67 -7.35 -23.28
CA SER A 97 4.15 -8.46 -22.45
C SER A 97 3.03 -9.35 -21.89
N GLY A 98 1.88 -8.75 -21.58
CA GLY A 98 0.78 -9.39 -20.85
C GLY A 98 1.11 -9.77 -19.39
N ASN A 99 2.23 -9.33 -18.82
CA ASN A 99 2.60 -9.66 -17.44
C ASN A 99 1.82 -8.83 -16.43
N ALA A 100 1.61 -9.36 -15.23
CA ALA A 100 0.84 -8.68 -14.19
C ALA A 100 1.59 -7.50 -13.57
N PHE A 101 2.91 -7.57 -13.42
CA PHE A 101 3.68 -6.45 -12.86
C PHE A 101 3.65 -5.19 -13.74
N ASP A 102 3.42 -5.35 -15.05
CA ASP A 102 3.38 -4.24 -16.01
C ASP A 102 2.15 -3.34 -15.85
N LEU A 103 1.11 -3.82 -15.16
CA LEU A 103 0.02 -2.97 -14.67
C LEU A 103 0.55 -1.79 -13.85
N TYR A 104 1.66 -1.99 -13.14
CA TYR A 104 2.28 -1.02 -12.26
C TYR A 104 3.53 -0.38 -12.88
N GLU A 105 4.47 -1.17 -13.41
CA GLU A 105 5.73 -0.64 -13.96
C GLU A 105 5.50 0.22 -15.22
N HIS A 106 4.55 -0.17 -16.07
CA HIS A 106 4.19 0.59 -17.26
C HIS A 106 2.94 1.46 -17.07
N PHE A 107 2.56 1.75 -15.83
CA PHE A 107 1.41 2.61 -15.51
C PHE A 107 1.38 3.96 -16.27
N PRO A 108 2.52 4.66 -16.49
CA PRO A 108 2.52 5.91 -17.26
C PRO A 108 2.16 5.75 -18.75
N THR A 109 2.27 4.55 -19.31
CA THR A 109 2.14 4.29 -20.76
C THR A 109 1.03 3.30 -21.11
N ASN A 110 0.53 2.53 -20.15
CA ASN A 110 -0.52 1.53 -20.36
C ASN A 110 -1.95 2.10 -20.32
N GLY A 111 -2.11 3.40 -20.03
CA GLY A 111 -3.40 4.10 -20.03
C GLY A 111 -4.25 3.94 -18.76
N LEU A 112 -3.80 3.18 -17.76
CA LEU A 112 -4.52 3.02 -16.48
C LEU A 112 -4.62 4.32 -15.68
N GLY A 113 -3.70 5.27 -15.89
CA GLY A 113 -3.72 6.57 -15.24
C GLY A 113 -4.99 7.41 -15.45
N HIS A 114 -5.78 7.12 -16.48
CA HIS A 114 -7.10 7.74 -16.69
C HIS A 114 -8.17 7.27 -15.68
N TYR A 115 -8.01 6.07 -15.13
CA TYR A 115 -9.04 5.39 -14.34
C TYR A 115 -8.60 5.08 -12.92
N PHE A 116 -7.29 5.06 -12.67
CA PHE A 116 -6.71 4.71 -11.37
C PHE A 116 -5.70 5.76 -10.91
N ASP A 117 -5.51 5.85 -9.60
CA ASP A 117 -4.32 6.42 -8.97
C ASP A 117 -3.32 5.30 -8.66
N GLN A 118 -2.05 5.55 -8.96
CA GLN A 118 -0.95 4.64 -8.61
C GLN A 118 -0.40 5.02 -7.24
N ILE A 119 -0.50 4.11 -6.28
CA ILE A 119 -0.08 4.30 -4.90
C ILE A 119 1.10 3.36 -4.60
N PRO A 120 2.31 3.88 -4.31
CA PRO A 120 3.46 3.04 -3.98
C PRO A 120 3.25 2.29 -2.68
N PHE A 121 3.81 1.08 -2.58
CA PHE A 121 3.76 0.31 -1.34
C PHE A 121 4.48 1.03 -0.18
N ASP A 122 5.60 1.69 -0.48
CA ASP A 122 6.41 2.49 0.46
C ASP A 122 6.71 1.73 1.78
N GLY A 123 7.20 0.49 1.66
CA GLY A 123 7.52 -0.34 2.83
C GLY A 123 6.31 -0.64 3.73
N GLY A 124 5.09 -0.57 3.20
CA GLY A 124 3.84 -0.78 3.95
C GLY A 124 3.31 0.46 4.66
N VAL A 125 3.91 1.63 4.44
CA VAL A 125 3.40 2.91 4.93
C VAL A 125 2.04 3.21 4.31
N ASN A 126 1.91 3.00 3.00
CA ASN A 126 0.63 3.10 2.31
C ASN A 126 -0.13 1.77 2.47
N GLN A 127 -1.34 1.85 3.01
CA GLN A 127 -2.20 0.68 3.20
C GLN A 127 -3.19 0.54 2.04
N PRO A 128 -3.55 -0.69 1.68
CA PRO A 128 -4.61 -0.91 0.70
C PRO A 128 -5.96 -0.47 1.25
N GLN A 129 -6.86 -0.18 0.31
CA GLN A 129 -8.29 -0.03 0.54
C GLN A 129 -9.04 -1.16 -0.17
N VAL A 130 -10.25 -1.45 0.28
CA VAL A 130 -11.12 -2.41 -0.40
C VAL A 130 -11.41 -1.88 -1.81
N GLY A 131 -11.24 -2.75 -2.81
CA GLY A 131 -11.38 -2.42 -4.22
C GLY A 131 -10.11 -1.94 -4.92
N ASP A 132 -9.02 -1.71 -4.18
CA ASP A 132 -7.71 -1.51 -4.80
C ASP A 132 -7.28 -2.78 -5.56
N ILE A 133 -6.57 -2.61 -6.67
CA ILE A 133 -5.79 -3.70 -7.26
C ILE A 133 -4.40 -3.65 -6.63
N VAL A 134 -4.01 -4.69 -5.89
CA VAL A 134 -2.62 -4.85 -5.42
C VAL A 134 -1.79 -5.50 -6.52
N VAL A 135 -0.60 -4.97 -6.78
CA VAL A 135 0.33 -5.49 -7.78
C VAL A 135 1.64 -5.91 -7.12
N TYR A 136 2.10 -7.09 -7.50
CA TYR A 136 3.32 -7.72 -7.02
C TYR A 136 4.32 -7.86 -8.16
N GLY A 137 5.57 -7.46 -7.88
CA GLY A 137 6.69 -7.61 -8.80
C GLY A 137 7.24 -9.04 -8.76
N PRO A 138 8.10 -9.40 -9.72
CA PRO A 138 8.70 -10.72 -9.76
C PRO A 138 9.67 -10.95 -8.58
N GLY A 139 9.70 -12.17 -8.04
CA GLY A 139 10.65 -12.58 -7.00
C GLY A 139 10.00 -13.03 -5.69
N GLY A 140 10.79 -13.69 -4.84
CA GLY A 140 10.31 -14.25 -3.57
C GLY A 140 9.24 -15.32 -3.80
N PHE A 141 8.01 -15.06 -3.36
CA PHE A 141 6.85 -15.94 -3.56
C PHE A 141 6.12 -15.71 -4.88
N VAL A 142 6.57 -14.74 -5.69
CA VAL A 142 5.90 -14.31 -6.92
C VAL A 142 6.71 -14.73 -8.14
N SER A 143 6.03 -15.23 -9.17
CA SER A 143 6.65 -15.68 -10.42
C SER A 143 7.33 -14.55 -11.17
N GLU A 144 8.09 -14.90 -12.20
CA GLU A 144 8.74 -13.96 -13.14
C GLU A 144 7.75 -13.03 -13.87
N HIS A 145 6.47 -13.39 -13.92
CA HIS A 145 5.40 -12.61 -14.55
C HIS A 145 4.69 -11.64 -13.59
N GLY A 146 5.13 -11.60 -12.32
CA GLY A 146 4.44 -10.84 -11.27
C GLY A 146 3.10 -11.47 -10.89
N HIS A 147 2.33 -10.74 -10.09
CA HIS A 147 0.97 -11.13 -9.74
C HIS A 147 0.12 -9.89 -9.49
N ALA A 148 -1.19 -10.00 -9.65
CA ALA A 148 -2.12 -8.94 -9.32
C ALA A 148 -3.41 -9.52 -8.74
N ALA A 149 -4.02 -8.79 -7.82
CA ALA A 149 -5.20 -9.23 -7.10
C ALA A 149 -6.10 -8.05 -6.72
N VAL A 150 -7.39 -8.29 -6.51
CA VAL A 150 -8.34 -7.26 -6.04
C VAL A 150 -8.53 -7.38 -4.54
N VAL A 151 -8.37 -6.28 -3.79
CA VAL A 151 -8.53 -6.27 -2.34
C VAL A 151 -10.02 -6.35 -1.97
N THR A 152 -10.43 -7.40 -1.25
CA THR A 152 -11.84 -7.64 -0.88
C THR A 152 -12.17 -7.28 0.56
N ALA A 153 -11.15 -7.24 1.44
CA ALA A 153 -11.29 -6.83 2.83
C ALA A 153 -9.94 -6.31 3.37
N VAL A 154 -9.98 -5.44 4.38
CA VAL A 154 -8.79 -4.96 5.08
C VAL A 154 -9.05 -5.04 6.58
N ASP A 155 -8.19 -5.76 7.29
CA ASP A 155 -8.16 -5.81 8.75
C ASP A 155 -7.04 -4.90 9.27
N ARG A 156 -7.46 -3.80 9.92
CA ARG A 156 -6.58 -2.78 10.50
C ARG A 156 -6.42 -2.92 12.02
N THR A 157 -6.94 -4.00 12.61
CA THR A 157 -6.95 -4.17 14.07
C THR A 157 -5.60 -4.57 14.66
N GLY A 158 -4.59 -4.82 13.83
CA GLY A 158 -3.22 -5.14 14.24
C GLY A 158 -2.13 -4.55 13.34
N PHE A 159 -0.89 -4.54 13.85
CA PHE A 159 0.32 -4.26 13.07
C PHE A 159 1.18 -5.55 12.98
N PRO A 160 1.59 -5.98 11.77
CA PRO A 160 1.21 -5.40 10.48
C PRO A 160 -0.28 -5.59 10.16
N PHE A 161 -0.81 -4.73 9.28
CA PHE A 161 -2.17 -4.88 8.78
C PHE A 161 -2.29 -6.18 7.96
N ARG A 162 -3.51 -6.67 7.82
CA ARG A 162 -3.84 -7.81 6.96
C ARG A 162 -4.91 -7.40 5.97
N TYR A 163 -4.92 -8.05 4.82
CA TYR A 163 -5.93 -7.80 3.80
C TYR A 163 -6.26 -9.08 3.07
N GLU A 164 -7.50 -9.18 2.61
CA GLU A 164 -7.97 -10.29 1.79
C GLU A 164 -7.93 -9.86 0.32
N THR A 165 -7.55 -10.78 -0.54
CA THR A 165 -7.58 -10.58 -1.99
C THR A 165 -8.40 -11.63 -2.69
N ALA A 166 -9.18 -11.21 -3.69
CA ALA A 166 -9.64 -12.07 -4.77
C ALA A 166 -8.56 -12.16 -5.84
N ASP A 167 -8.09 -13.37 -6.12
CA ASP A 167 -7.08 -13.62 -7.16
C ASP A 167 -7.25 -15.00 -7.82
N GLN A 168 -6.56 -15.13 -8.96
CA GLN A 168 -6.45 -16.35 -9.76
C GLN A 168 -4.98 -16.69 -9.97
N ASN A 169 -4.68 -17.99 -10.04
CA ASN A 169 -3.34 -18.53 -10.10
C ASN A 169 -2.45 -18.20 -8.88
N SER A 170 -3.06 -17.96 -7.71
CA SER A 170 -2.28 -17.91 -6.47
C SER A 170 -2.00 -19.33 -5.98
N GLY A 171 -0.72 -19.64 -5.75
CA GLY A 171 -0.27 -20.99 -5.41
C GLY A 171 -0.60 -22.06 -6.48
N GLY A 172 -0.75 -21.66 -7.74
CA GLY A 172 -1.08 -22.57 -8.86
C GLY A 172 -2.56 -22.89 -9.03
N ARG A 173 -3.46 -22.26 -8.26
CA ARG A 173 -4.91 -22.48 -8.36
C ARG A 173 -5.50 -21.59 -9.45
N LEU A 174 -5.84 -22.17 -10.59
CA LEU A 174 -6.28 -21.43 -11.78
C LEU A 174 -7.69 -20.79 -11.68
N PHE A 175 -8.37 -20.93 -10.54
CA PHE A 175 -9.72 -20.43 -10.32
C PHE A 175 -9.73 -19.34 -9.23
N VAL A 176 -10.82 -18.59 -9.14
CA VAL A 176 -10.97 -17.50 -8.17
C VAL A 176 -10.85 -18.04 -6.75
N THR A 177 -9.94 -17.46 -5.97
CA THR A 177 -9.79 -17.73 -4.54
C THR A 177 -9.75 -16.44 -3.74
N LEU A 178 -10.20 -16.53 -2.49
CA LEU A 178 -10.00 -15.47 -1.50
C LEU A 178 -8.80 -15.85 -0.61
N ASN A 179 -7.80 -14.98 -0.53
CA ASN A 179 -6.58 -15.22 0.23
C ASN A 179 -6.32 -14.06 1.19
N TRP A 180 -6.24 -14.37 2.48
CA TRP A 180 -5.72 -13.42 3.46
C TRP A 180 -4.20 -13.34 3.38
N ARG A 181 -3.69 -12.11 3.28
CA ARG A 181 -2.27 -11.77 3.20
C ARG A 181 -1.91 -10.84 4.34
N ASP A 182 -0.68 -10.97 4.80
CA ASP A 182 -0.03 -10.07 5.75
C ASP A 182 1.01 -9.21 5.03
N PHE A 183 1.58 -8.26 5.78
CA PHE A 183 2.80 -7.59 5.33
C PHE A 183 3.95 -8.61 5.31
N ASN A 184 4.39 -9.00 4.12
CA ASN A 184 5.56 -9.85 3.95
C ASN A 184 6.41 -9.35 2.78
N PRO A 185 7.67 -8.92 3.03
CA PRO A 185 8.59 -8.48 1.99
C PRO A 185 8.82 -9.52 0.87
N ALA A 186 8.60 -10.81 1.15
CA ALA A 186 8.74 -11.87 0.16
C ALA A 186 7.66 -11.86 -0.94
N TYR A 187 6.57 -11.11 -0.77
CA TYR A 187 5.59 -10.88 -1.84
C TYR A 187 6.04 -9.85 -2.86
N ASN A 188 7.13 -9.12 -2.62
CA ASN A 188 7.63 -8.07 -3.52
C ASN A 188 6.51 -7.10 -4.00
N THR A 189 5.67 -6.63 -3.08
CA THR A 189 4.56 -5.72 -3.38
C THR A 189 5.09 -4.41 -3.96
N LEU A 190 4.68 -4.06 -5.18
CA LEU A 190 5.04 -2.79 -5.83
C LEU A 190 4.17 -1.65 -5.31
N GLY A 191 2.88 -1.92 -5.20
CA GLY A 191 1.90 -0.94 -4.74
C GLY A 191 0.47 -1.32 -5.10
N TYR A 192 -0.36 -0.30 -5.20
CA TYR A 192 -1.80 -0.40 -5.39
C TYR A 192 -2.24 0.49 -6.55
N LEU A 193 -3.25 0.03 -7.30
CA LEU A 193 -4.00 0.84 -8.24
C LEU A 193 -5.37 1.11 -7.64
N ARG A 194 -5.65 2.36 -7.28
CA ARG A 194 -6.89 2.78 -6.64
C ARG A 194 -7.87 3.35 -7.67
N PRO A 195 -9.08 2.79 -7.83
CA PRO A 195 -10.07 3.33 -8.76
C PRO A 195 -10.45 4.79 -8.48
N LYS A 196 -10.58 5.61 -9.53
CA LYS A 196 -11.08 6.99 -9.50
C LYS A 196 -12.61 7.02 -9.69
N LEU A 197 -13.35 6.50 -8.71
CA LEU A 197 -14.81 6.38 -8.75
C LEU A 197 -15.53 7.35 -7.81
#